data_AF-A0A8I3ATJ5-F1
#
_entry.id   AF-A0A8I3ATJ5-F1
#
_cell.length_a   1.000
_cell.length_b   1.000
_cell.length_c   1.000
_cell.angle_alpha   90.00
_cell.angle_beta   90.00
_cell.angle_gamma   90.00
#
_symmetry.space_group_name_H-M   'P 1'
#
loop_
_entity.id
_entity.type
_entity.pdbx_description
1 polymer ?
#
loop_
_entity_poly.entity_id
_entity_poly.type
_entity_poly.pdbx_seq_one_letter_code
_entity_poly.pdbx_strand_id
1 'polypeptide(L)' 'MDRLTPSSTQPTALLVLPIMCDFTKNYYIYTSCIDPGAHFFRTSTDGSHKRSCVKGPHERYIVVPGACPLCGG' A
#
# COMPACT_ATOMS: atom_id res chain seq x y z
N MET A 1 -24.98 12.40 -48.18
CA MET A 1 -23.96 11.78 -47.32
C MET A 1 -23.72 12.79 -46.22
N ASP A 2 -24.57 12.81 -45.19
CA ASP A 2 -24.48 13.88 -44.18
C ASP A 2 -24.78 13.29 -42.82
N ARG A 3 -23.89 13.64 -41.90
CA ARG A 3 -23.49 12.89 -40.71
C ARG A 3 -24.55 12.90 -39.62
N LEU A 4 -24.85 11.72 -39.07
CA LEU A 4 -25.46 11.57 -37.74
C LEU A 4 -24.47 12.13 -36.71
N THR A 5 -24.85 13.21 -36.01
CA THR A 5 -24.20 13.64 -34.77
C THR A 5 -24.72 12.79 -33.62
N PRO A 6 -23.89 12.01 -32.91
CA PRO A 6 -24.28 11.51 -31.61
C PRO A 6 -23.99 12.60 -30.58
N SER A 7 -25.05 13.23 -30.05
CA SER A 7 -24.96 13.94 -28.78
C SER A 7 -24.77 12.90 -27.69
N SER A 8 -23.52 12.52 -27.44
CA SER A 8 -23.13 11.65 -26.32
C SER A 8 -22.84 12.54 -25.13
N THR A 9 -23.89 12.80 -24.35
CA THR A 9 -23.75 13.33 -22.99
C THR A 9 -23.05 12.25 -22.16
N GLN A 10 -21.72 12.28 -22.12
CA GLN A 10 -20.96 11.43 -21.21
C GLN A 10 -21.34 11.81 -19.77
N PRO A 11 -21.77 10.85 -18.93
CA PRO A 11 -21.85 11.12 -17.50
C PRO A 11 -20.43 11.42 -17.03
N THR A 12 -20.31 12.45 -16.21
CA THR A 12 -19.09 12.92 -15.59
C THR A 12 -18.40 11.75 -14.91
N ALA A 13 -17.46 11.10 -15.60
CA ALA A 13 -16.46 10.25 -14.97
C ALA A 13 -15.53 11.20 -14.21
N LEU A 14 -16.04 11.71 -13.09
CA LEU A 14 -15.24 12.25 -12.00
C LEU A 14 -14.24 11.15 -11.70
N LEU A 15 -13.03 11.39 -12.17
CA LEU A 15 -11.79 10.74 -11.82
C LEU A 15 -11.81 10.33 -10.35
N VAL A 16 -12.29 9.12 -10.06
CA VAL A 16 -11.96 8.39 -8.83
C VAL A 16 -10.52 7.95 -9.03
N LEU A 17 -9.59 8.91 -9.02
CA LEU A 17 -8.21 8.59 -8.78
C LEU A 17 -8.22 7.95 -7.39
N PRO A 18 -7.80 6.68 -7.24
CA PRO A 18 -7.66 6.11 -5.92
C PRO A 18 -6.73 7.06 -5.18
N ILE A 19 -7.23 7.73 -4.14
CA ILE A 19 -6.39 8.49 -3.22
C ILE A 19 -5.48 7.42 -2.62
N MET A 20 -4.28 7.28 -3.18
CA MET A 20 -3.29 6.35 -2.69
C MET A 20 -2.91 6.83 -1.30
N CYS A 21 -3.57 6.26 -0.29
CA CYS A 21 -3.32 6.51 1.11
C CYS A 21 -1.82 6.29 1.36
N ASP A 22 -1.14 7.35 1.78
CA ASP A 22 0.29 7.32 2.07
C ASP A 22 0.57 6.87 3.51
N PHE A 23 -0.46 6.69 4.34
CA PHE A 23 -0.31 6.29 5.73
C PHE A 23 -0.10 4.77 5.87
N THR A 24 1.16 4.38 6.05
CA THR A 24 1.60 2.98 6.01
C THR A 24 2.40 2.63 7.26
N LYS A 25 2.11 1.49 7.87
CA LYS A 25 2.94 0.85 8.90
C LYS A 25 3.81 -0.22 8.26
N ASN A 26 5.11 -0.02 8.34
CA ASN A 26 6.12 -0.92 7.81
C ASN A 26 6.59 -1.88 8.90
N TYR A 27 6.66 -3.15 8.56
CA TYR A 27 7.24 -4.23 9.36
C TYR A 27 8.52 -4.70 8.68
N TYR A 28 9.66 -4.50 9.32
CA TYR A 28 10.95 -4.86 8.75
C TYR A 28 11.29 -6.30 9.14
N ILE A 29 11.55 -7.12 8.12
CA ILE A 29 11.86 -8.55 8.25
C ILE A 29 13.16 -8.85 7.51
N TYR A 30 13.87 -9.89 7.93
CA TYR A 30 15.04 -10.37 7.20
C TYR A 30 14.65 -11.24 6.01
N THR A 31 15.48 -11.23 4.97
CA THR A 31 15.30 -12.08 3.77
C THR A 31 15.19 -13.58 4.08
N SER A 32 15.83 -14.06 5.15
CA SER A 32 15.79 -15.47 5.53
C SER A 32 14.59 -15.82 6.45
N CYS A 33 13.66 -14.90 6.66
CA CYS A 33 12.58 -15.08 7.60
C CYS A 33 11.50 -16.03 7.03
N ILE A 34 11.17 -17.08 7.78
CA ILE A 34 10.14 -18.07 7.43
C ILE A 34 8.75 -17.59 7.90
N ASP A 35 8.68 -16.95 9.07
CA ASP A 35 7.43 -16.39 9.62
C ASP A 35 7.55 -14.87 9.83
N PRO A 36 7.28 -14.06 8.78
CA PRO A 36 7.40 -12.61 8.87
C PRO A 36 6.38 -11.96 9.83
N GLY A 37 5.27 -12.64 10.14
CA GLY A 37 4.24 -12.12 11.05
C GLY A 37 4.71 -12.07 12.51
N ALA A 38 5.61 -12.97 12.89
CA ALA A 38 6.14 -13.05 14.27
C ALA A 38 7.54 -12.45 14.43
N HIS A 39 8.35 -12.38 13.37
CA HIS A 39 9.80 -12.09 13.48
C HIS A 39 10.23 -10.74 12.90
N PHE A 40 9.35 -9.75 12.85
CA PHE A 40 9.75 -8.38 12.49
C PHE A 40 10.69 -7.82 13.57
N PHE A 41 11.81 -7.24 13.15
CA PHE A 41 12.81 -6.69 14.07
C PHE A 41 12.65 -5.18 14.29
N ARG A 42 11.87 -4.52 13.43
CA ARG A 42 11.60 -3.10 13.51
C ARG A 42 10.24 -2.78 12.90
N THR A 43 9.62 -1.72 13.40
CA THR A 43 8.48 -1.09 12.73
C THR A 43 8.77 0.39 12.46
N SER A 44 8.17 0.93 11.40
CA SER A 44 8.09 2.37 11.16
C SER A 44 6.71 2.74 10.64
N THR A 45 6.34 4.00 10.75
CA THR A 45 5.10 4.51 10.15
C THR A 45 5.47 5.65 9.21
N ASP A 46 5.08 5.51 7.94
CA ASP A 46 5.32 6.50 6.89
C ASP A 46 4.02 7.25 6.55
N GLY A 47 4.17 8.42 5.93
CA GLY A 47 3.07 9.27 5.50
C GLY A 47 2.42 10.06 6.63
N SER A 48 1.16 10.49 6.43
CA SER A 48 0.44 11.33 7.38
C SER A 48 -0.97 10.83 7.67
N HIS A 49 -1.34 10.83 8.95
CA HIS A 49 -2.71 10.57 9.40
C HIS A 49 -3.73 11.61 8.87
N LYS A 50 -3.28 12.79 8.41
CA LYS A 50 -4.18 13.80 7.82
C LYS A 50 -4.70 13.40 6.43
N ARG A 51 -3.96 12.52 5.72
CA ARG A 51 -4.32 12.01 4.38
C ARG A 51 -4.64 10.51 4.42
N SER A 52 -4.84 9.96 5.61
CA SER A 52 -5.09 8.54 5.75
C SER A 52 -6.51 8.16 5.34
N CYS A 53 -6.57 7.08 4.58
CA CYS A 53 -7.49 5.98 4.74
C CYS A 53 -8.32 5.92 6.04
N VAL A 54 -9.66 5.76 6.00
CA VAL A 54 -10.42 5.29 7.19
C VAL A 54 -9.95 3.89 7.63
N LYS A 55 -9.42 3.10 6.68
CA LYS A 55 -8.85 1.77 6.93
C LYS A 55 -7.35 1.78 7.21
N GLY A 56 -6.71 2.96 7.24
CA GLY A 56 -5.28 3.08 7.52
C GLY A 56 -4.97 2.97 9.03
N PRO A 57 -3.70 2.80 9.42
CA PRO A 57 -2.51 2.67 8.57
C PRO A 57 -2.49 1.34 7.81
N HIS A 58 -2.09 1.37 6.55
CA HIS A 58 -1.93 0.16 5.75
C HIS A 58 -0.67 -0.60 6.16
N GLU A 59 -0.72 -1.92 6.24
CA GLU A 59 0.42 -2.71 6.66
C GLU A 59 1.26 -3.15 5.46
N ARG A 60 2.58 -3.09 5.60
CA ARG A 60 3.52 -3.55 4.58
C ARG A 60 4.74 -4.20 5.22
N TYR A 61 5.21 -5.28 4.61
CA TYR A 61 6.49 -5.88 4.96
C TYR A 61 7.62 -5.29 4.11
N ILE A 62 8.70 -4.86 4.77
CA ILE A 62 9.93 -4.40 4.15
C ILE A 62 11.00 -5.46 4.40
N VAL A 63 11.42 -6.11 3.32
CA VAL A 63 12.43 -7.17 3.39
C VAL A 63 13.81 -6.55 3.33
N VAL A 64 14.63 -6.83 4.34
CA VAL A 64 16.02 -6.36 4.46
C VAL A 64 16.96 -7.56 4.32
N PRO A 65 18.05 -7.45 3.53
CA PRO A 65 19.05 -8.51 3.46
C PRO A 65 19.60 -8.88 4.84
N GLY A 66 19.64 -10.17 5.14
CA GLY A 66 20.21 -10.68 6.39
C GLY A 66 19.59 -12.00 6.85
N ALA A 67 20.07 -12.47 7.99
CA ALA A 67 19.60 -13.68 8.64
C ALA A 67 18.67 -13.32 9.81
N CYS A 68 17.48 -13.92 9.81
CA CYS A 68 16.57 -13.85 10.94
C CYS A 68 17.14 -14.65 12.12
N PRO A 69 17.41 -14.03 13.27
CA PRO A 69 17.97 -14.73 14.44
C PRO A 69 16.97 -15.70 15.08
N LEU A 70 15.68 -15.60 14.73
CA LEU A 70 14.61 -16.45 15.28
C LEU A 70 14.27 -17.67 14.41
N CYS A 71 14.61 -17.65 13.12
CA CYS A 71 14.33 -18.76 12.20
C CYS A 71 15.46 -19.80 12.11
N GLY A 72 16.66 -19.46 12.56
CA GLY A 72 17.85 -20.32 12.47
C GLY A 72 18.65 -20.37 13.76
N GLY A 73 18.00 -20.10 14.89
CA GLY A 73 18.50 -20.43 16.22
C GLY A 73 18.28 -21.90 16.53
#